data_AF-A0A947CQF3-F1
#
_entry.id   AF-A0A947CQF3-F1
#
_cell.length_a   1.000
_cell.length_b   1.000
_cell.length_c   1.000
_cell.angle_alpha   90.00
_cell.angle_beta   90.00
_cell.angle_gamma   90.00
#
_symmetry.space_group_name_H-M   'P 1'
#
loop_
_entity.id
_entity.type
_entity.pdbx_description
1 polymer ?
#
loop_
_entity_poly.entity_id
_entity_poly.type
_entity_poly.pdbx_seq_one_letter_code
_entity_poly.pdbx_strand_id
1 'polypeptide(L)' 'MSERRHPNVVNVAEAESMEMSEGSKFGARIRGLGRSAGAVQLGGNLVEVAPGKSAFPCHYHCAIEEAL' A
#
# COMPACT_ATOMS: atom_id res chain seq x y z
N MET A 1 9.87 -14.96 15.04
CA MET A 1 10.21 -14.09 13.88
C MET A 1 11.63 -14.44 13.49
N SER A 2 11.89 -14.76 12.22
CA SER A 2 13.27 -15.01 11.77
C SER A 2 14.10 -13.74 11.96
N GLU A 3 15.37 -13.86 12.39
CA GLU A 3 16.27 -12.71 12.45
C GLU A 3 16.44 -12.12 11.05
N ARG A 4 15.96 -10.89 10.85
CA ARG A 4 16.08 -10.20 9.58
C ARG A 4 17.54 -9.80 9.36
N ARG A 5 18.05 -10.00 8.13
CA ARG A 5 19.41 -9.54 7.72
C ARG A 5 19.59 -8.03 7.87
N HIS A 6 18.52 -7.26 7.66
CA HIS A 6 18.50 -5.81 7.88
C HIS A 6 17.10 -5.37 8.37
N PRO A 7 16.98 -4.48 9.37
CA PRO A 7 15.68 -4.11 9.95
C PRO A 7 14.73 -3.46 8.94
N ASN A 8 15.26 -2.78 7.92
CA ASN A 8 14.48 -2.05 6.91
C ASN A 8 14.24 -2.84 5.62
N VAL A 9 14.64 -4.11 5.55
CA VAL A 9 14.34 -4.99 4.41
C VAL A 9 13.21 -5.91 4.83
N VAL A 10 12.00 -5.64 4.33
CA VAL A 10 10.80 -6.38 4.67
C VAL A 10 10.25 -7.09 3.45
N ASN A 11 9.97 -8.39 3.58
CA ASN A 11 9.27 -9.13 2.54
C ASN A 11 7.82 -8.67 2.47
N VAL A 12 7.30 -8.44 1.26
CA VAL A 12 5.92 -7.98 1.05
C VAL A 12 4.88 -8.88 1.71
N ALA A 13 5.13 -10.19 1.79
CA ALA A 13 4.24 -11.15 2.45
C ALA A 13 4.11 -10.91 3.96
N GLU A 14 5.12 -10.30 4.59
CA GLU A 14 5.13 -9.95 6.02
C GLU A 14 4.52 -8.57 6.31
N ALA A 15 4.37 -7.71 5.29
CA ALA A 15 3.76 -6.40 5.46
C ALA A 15 2.26 -6.54 5.76
N GLU A 16 1.80 -5.82 6.78
CA GLU A 16 0.38 -5.75 7.13
C GLU A 16 -0.42 -5.26 5.93
N SER A 17 -1.52 -5.96 5.66
CA SER A 17 -2.46 -5.59 4.62
C SER A 17 -3.75 -5.06 5.23
N MET A 18 -4.30 -4.03 4.60
CA MET A 18 -5.67 -3.59 4.85
C MET A 18 -6.52 -3.85 3.60
N GLU A 19 -7.78 -4.17 3.81
CA GLU A 19 -8.78 -4.21 2.74
C GLU A 19 -9.62 -2.94 2.78
N MET A 20 -9.84 -2.36 1.61
CA MET A 20 -10.77 -1.27 1.39
C MET A 20 -11.82 -1.72 0.40
N SER A 21 -13.08 -1.45 0.70
CA SER A 21 -14.19 -1.70 -0.22
C SER A 21 -15.27 -0.65 0.01
N GLU A 22 -15.72 -0.02 -1.08
CA GLU A 22 -16.80 0.96 -1.06
C GLU A 22 -17.73 0.72 -2.26
N GLY A 23 -18.94 0.27 -1.97
CA GLY A 23 -19.94 -0.08 -2.98
C GLY A 23 -19.48 -1.14 -3.99
N SER A 24 -20.05 -1.08 -5.20
CA SER A 24 -19.77 -2.07 -6.25
C SER A 24 -18.53 -1.75 -7.08
N LYS A 25 -18.09 -0.49 -7.14
CA LYS A 25 -17.02 -0.05 -8.05
C LYS A 25 -15.64 0.04 -7.40
N PHE A 26 -15.55 0.36 -6.11
CA PHE A 26 -14.29 0.65 -5.48
C PHE A 26 -13.86 -0.47 -4.53
N GLY A 27 -12.57 -0.78 -4.54
CA GLY A 27 -11.98 -1.68 -3.57
C GLY A 27 -10.59 -2.16 -3.98
N ALA A 28 -9.74 -2.37 -2.97
CA ALA A 28 -8.37 -2.83 -3.13
C ALA A 28 -7.86 -3.47 -1.83
N ARG A 29 -6.85 -4.32 -1.97
CA ARG A 29 -5.98 -4.71 -0.85
C ARG A 29 -4.71 -3.88 -0.90
N ILE A 30 -4.35 -3.25 0.21
CA ILE A 30 -3.22 -2.32 0.28
C ILE A 30 -2.22 -2.80 1.33
N ARG A 31 -0.93 -2.82 0.97
CA ARG A 31 0.19 -3.08 1.90
C ARG A 31 1.11 -1.87 1.95
N GLY A 32 1.34 -1.34 3.15
CA GLY A 32 2.19 -0.15 3.38
C GLY A 32 3.68 -0.46 3.40
N LEU A 33 4.32 -0.55 2.24
CA LEU A 33 5.73 -0.93 2.09
C LEU A 33 6.70 0.08 2.69
N GLY A 34 6.50 1.37 2.42
CA GLY A 34 7.41 2.43 2.90
C GLY A 34 7.50 2.44 4.43
N ARG A 35 6.34 2.39 5.09
CA ARG A 35 6.29 2.33 6.56
C ARG A 35 6.90 1.03 7.10
N SER A 36 6.61 -0.11 6.49
CA SER A 36 7.23 -1.39 6.90
C SER A 36 8.75 -1.37 6.74
N ALA A 37 9.29 -0.66 5.75
CA ALA A 37 10.72 -0.49 5.53
C ALA A 37 11.35 0.69 6.32
N GLY A 38 10.61 1.33 7.23
CA GLY A 38 11.15 2.41 8.06
C GLY A 38 11.28 3.77 7.38
N ALA A 39 10.57 4.01 6.27
CA ALA A 39 10.58 5.29 5.59
C ALA A 39 9.86 6.38 6.42
N VAL A 40 10.41 7.59 6.41
CA VAL A 40 9.95 8.72 7.25
C VAL A 40 9.28 9.83 6.43
N GLN A 41 9.82 10.16 5.26
CA GLN A 41 9.35 11.28 4.44
C GLN A 41 8.64 10.84 3.15
N LEU A 42 8.99 9.67 2.62
CA LEU A 42 8.38 9.10 1.41
C LEU A 42 7.69 7.79 1.76
N GLY A 43 6.45 7.64 1.30
CA GLY A 43 5.68 6.40 1.42
C GLY A 43 5.83 5.51 0.20
N GLY A 44 5.22 4.34 0.27
CA GLY A 44 5.09 3.43 -0.86
C GLY A 44 4.13 2.31 -0.49
N ASN A 45 3.20 1.99 -1.38
CA ASN A 45 2.17 0.99 -1.16
C ASN A 45 2.19 -0.03 -2.29
N LEU A 46 1.93 -1.30 -1.98
CA LEU A 46 1.46 -2.26 -2.98
C LEU A 46 -0.07 -2.25 -2.94
N VAL A 47 -0.69 -1.93 -4.07
CA VAL A 47 -2.15 -1.87 -4.22
C VAL A 47 -2.58 -2.96 -5.20
N GLU A 48 -3.39 -3.90 -4.71
CA GLU A 48 -3.96 -4.99 -5.52
C GLU A 48 -5.43 -4.70 -5.77
N VAL A 49 -5.82 -4.66 -7.04
CA VAL A 49 -7.19 -4.32 -7.49
C VAL A 49 -7.78 -5.51 -8.21
N ALA A 50 -8.98 -5.94 -7.78
CA ALA A 50 -9.70 -7.01 -8.44
C ALA A 50 -10.17 -6.59 -9.85
N PRO A 51 -10.31 -7.52 -10.80
CA PRO A 51 -10.84 -7.21 -12.13
C PRO A 51 -12.17 -6.45 -12.07
N GLY A 52 -12.28 -5.35 -12.84
CA GLY A 52 -13.47 -4.50 -12.90
C GLY A 52 -13.64 -3.52 -11.74
N LYS A 53 -12.75 -3.53 -10.74
CA LYS A 53 -12.71 -2.53 -9.66
C LYS A 53 -11.75 -1.38 -10.01
N SER A 54 -11.88 -0.29 -9.25
CA SER A 54 -10.87 0.76 -9.15
C SER A 54 -10.46 0.91 -7.68
N ALA A 55 -9.20 1.23 -7.39
CA ALA A 55 -8.75 1.38 -6.01
C ALA A 55 -9.44 2.56 -5.31
N PHE A 56 -9.53 3.71 -6.00
CA PHE A 56 -10.08 4.95 -5.46
C PHE A 56 -10.99 5.66 -6.48
N PRO A 57 -11.91 6.54 -6.03
CA PRO A 57 -12.59 7.50 -6.90
C PRO A 57 -11.61 8.46 -7.57
N CYS A 58 -12.09 9.25 -8.53
CA CYS A 58 -11.29 10.36 -9.07
C CYS A 58 -10.96 11.36 -7.94
N HIS A 59 -9.68 11.64 -7.74
CA HIS A 59 -9.19 12.49 -6.66
C HIS A 59 -7.91 13.23 -7.08
N TYR A 60 -7.42 14.11 -6.21
CA TYR A 60 -6.21 14.89 -6.42
C TYR A 60 -5.42 14.94 -5.11
N HIS A 61 -4.10 15.15 -5.20
CA HIS A 61 -3.24 15.22 -4.03
C HIS A 61 -2.63 16.61 -3.83
N CYS A 62 -2.61 17.05 -2.57
CA CYS A 62 -2.06 18.35 -2.17
C CYS A 62 -0.72 18.26 -1.42
N ALA A 63 -0.34 17.07 -0.96
CA ALA A 63 0.81 16.88 -0.05
C ALA A 63 1.65 15.64 -0.37
N ILE A 64 1.06 14.63 -1.01
CA ILE A 64 1.73 13.38 -1.39
C ILE A 64 1.62 13.29 -2.90
N GLU A 65 2.73 13.35 -3.62
CA GLU A 65 2.70 13.03 -5.05
C GLU A 65 2.45 11.52 -5.20
N GLU A 66 1.41 11.15 -5.96
CA GLU A 66 1.22 9.76 -6.37
C GLU A 66 1.80 9.59 -7.76
N ALA A 67 2.86 8.80 -7.83
CA ALA A 67 3.42 8.30 -9.07
C ALA A 67 3.20 6.78 -9.09
N LEU A 68 2.59 6.28 -10.17
CA LEU A 68 2.34 4.87 -10.42
C LEU A 68 3.35 4.32 -11.43
#